data_AF-A0A7C1TNW3-F1
#
_entry.id   AF-A0A7C1TNW3-F1
#
_cell.length_a   1.000
_cell.length_b   1.000
_cell.length_c   1.000
_cell.angle_alpha   90.00
_cell.angle_beta   90.00
_cell.angle_gamma   90.00
#
_symmetry.space_group_name_H-M   'P 1'
#
loop_
_entity.id
_entity.type
_entity.pdbx_description
1 polymer ?
#
loop_
_entity_poly.entity_id
_entity_poly.type
_entity_poly.pdbx_seq_one_letter_code
_entity_poly.pdbx_strand_id
1 'polypeptide(L)'
;MGWLFTYGASKADIIRDLTAPEENETRRWETIAHCVRGNVLWAVIEITYKQENRRKRFIACYLLAKQDGCGWGYKDMEESMHPYYYSCPLK
;
A
#
# COMPACT_ATOMS: atom_id res chain seq x y z
N MET A 1 10.77 -8.31 -4.38
CA MET A 1 9.54 -7.96 -3.64
C MET A 1 9.07 -9.19 -2.85
N GLY A 2 9.53 -9.32 -1.60
CA GLY A 2 9.18 -10.42 -0.70
C GLY A 2 7.98 -10.09 0.19
N TRP A 3 7.69 -10.92 1.18
CA TRP A 3 6.72 -10.59 2.23
C TRP A 3 7.42 -9.87 3.38
N LEU A 4 6.80 -8.81 3.90
CA LEU A 4 7.19 -8.16 5.14
C LEU A 4 6.13 -8.44 6.20
N PHE A 5 6.48 -9.21 7.23
CA PHE A 5 5.62 -9.51 8.37
C PHE A 5 6.03 -8.68 9.58
N THR A 6 5.04 -8.17 10.31
CA THR A 6 5.25 -7.42 11.54
C THR A 6 4.79 -8.26 12.72
N TYR A 7 5.71 -8.52 13.66
CA TYR A 7 5.41 -9.32 14.84
C TYR A 7 4.33 -8.68 15.70
N GLY A 8 3.30 -9.45 16.07
CA GLY A 8 2.16 -9.01 16.86
C GLY A 8 1.17 -8.09 16.13
N ALA A 9 1.42 -7.72 14.87
CA ALA A 9 0.54 -6.79 14.16
C ALA A 9 -0.78 -7.45 13.75
N SER A 10 -1.87 -6.71 13.92
CA SER A 10 -3.16 -7.06 13.31
C SER A 10 -3.20 -6.62 11.84
N LYS A 11 -4.17 -7.14 11.08
CA LYS A 11 -4.43 -6.67 9.71
C LYS A 11 -4.68 -5.16 9.65
N ALA A 12 -5.39 -4.64 10.66
CA ALA A 12 -5.73 -3.22 10.73
C ALA A 12 -4.49 -2.36 10.97
N ASP A 13 -3.52 -2.84 11.76
CA ASP A 13 -2.24 -2.16 11.95
C ASP A 13 -1.47 -2.07 10.63
N ILE A 14 -1.37 -3.17 9.89
CA ILE A 14 -0.73 -3.17 8.57
C ILE A 14 -1.41 -2.21 7.60
N ILE A 15 -2.74 -2.19 7.55
CA ILE A 15 -3.48 -1.25 6.69
C ILE A 15 -3.24 0.21 7.10
N ARG A 16 -3.26 0.49 8.41
CA ARG A 16 -2.99 1.84 8.93
C ARG A 16 -1.60 2.29 8.53
N ASP A 17 -0.60 1.45 8.72
CA ASP A 17 0.79 1.77 8.39
C ASP A 17 0.97 1.99 6.88
N LEU A 18 0.39 1.13 6.03
CA LEU A 18 0.46 1.26 4.57
C LEU A 18 -0.29 2.47 4.00
N THR A 19 -1.26 3.02 4.75
CA THR A 19 -2.07 4.17 4.31
C THR A 19 -1.68 5.47 5.00
N ALA A 20 -0.75 5.41 5.95
CA ALA A 20 -0.22 6.59 6.63
C ALA A 20 0.52 7.49 5.63
N PRO A 21 0.41 8.82 5.77
CA PRO A 21 1.21 9.73 4.98
C PRO A 21 2.68 9.61 5.39
N GLU A 22 3.58 9.66 4.42
CA GLU A 22 5.02 9.70 4.64
C GLU A 22 5.59 10.96 4.00
N GLU A 23 6.59 11.56 4.63
CA GLU A 23 7.19 12.81 4.14
C GLU A 23 8.70 12.80 4.37
N ASN A 24 9.45 13.23 3.36
CA ASN A 24 10.86 13.54 3.48
C ASN A 24 11.15 14.95 2.95
N GLU A 25 12.41 15.36 2.90
CA GLU A 25 12.81 16.71 2.49
C GLU A 25 12.36 17.08 1.06
N THR A 26 12.27 16.09 0.17
CA THR A 26 12.02 16.31 -1.28
C THR A 26 10.61 15.93 -1.72
N ARG A 27 9.97 15.00 -1.01
CA ARG A 27 8.74 14.33 -1.43
C ARG A 27 7.79 14.10 -0.26
N ARG A 28 6.50 14.09 -0.57
CA ARG A 28 5.41 13.72 0.34
C ARG A 28 4.52 12.70 -0.35
N TRP A 29 4.25 11.59 0.32
CA TRP A 29 3.38 10.51 -0.14
C TRP A 29 2.11 10.52 0.70
N GLU A 30 0.96 10.53 0.02
CA GLU A 30 -0.34 10.56 0.70
C GLU A 30 -1.29 9.56 0.05
N THR A 31 -2.00 8.81 0.89
CA THR A 31 -3.10 7.98 0.43
C THR A 31 -4.35 8.83 0.26
N ILE A 32 -4.78 9.02 -0.99
CA ILE A 32 -5.96 9.83 -1.34
C ILE A 32 -7.25 9.00 -1.22
N ALA A 33 -7.16 7.72 -1.53
CA ALA A 33 -8.26 6.77 -1.39
C ALA A 33 -7.69 5.37 -1.19
N HIS A 34 -8.38 4.52 -0.44
CA HIS A 34 -8.03 3.11 -0.37
C HIS A 34 -9.28 2.25 -0.20
N CYS A 35 -9.17 0.97 -0.52
CA CYS A 35 -10.19 -0.02 -0.22
C CYS A 35 -9.55 -1.39 0.01
N VAL A 36 -10.24 -2.22 0.81
CA VAL A 36 -9.82 -3.59 1.06
C VAL A 36 -10.82 -4.55 0.42
N ARG A 37 -10.32 -5.52 -0.32
CA ARG A 37 -11.08 -6.60 -0.95
C ARG A 37 -10.46 -7.94 -0.55
N GLY A 38 -11.11 -8.62 0.39
CA GLY A 38 -10.55 -9.82 1.02
C GLY A 38 -9.20 -9.48 1.67
N ASN A 39 -8.12 -10.06 1.17
CA ASN A 39 -6.75 -9.83 1.62
C ASN A 39 -5.92 -8.97 0.66
N VAL A 40 -6.58 -8.14 -0.15
CA VAL A 40 -5.91 -7.19 -1.04
C VAL A 40 -6.28 -5.78 -0.63
N LEU A 41 -5.28 -4.94 -0.37
CA LEU A 41 -5.44 -3.50 -0.17
C LEU A 41 -5.08 -2.79 -1.47
N TRP A 42 -6.04 -2.03 -1.99
CA TRP A 42 -5.84 -1.10 -3.10
C TRP A 42 -5.75 0.31 -2.54
N ALA A 43 -4.76 1.09 -2.96
CA ALA A 43 -4.59 2.47 -2.54
C ALA A 43 -4.25 3.37 -3.73
N VAL A 44 -4.76 4.59 -3.74
CA VAL A 44 -4.35 5.66 -4.66
C VAL A 44 -3.38 6.54 -3.89
N ILE A 45 -2.12 6.54 -4.32
CA ILE A 45 -1.06 7.31 -3.68
C ILE A 45 -0.76 8.54 -4.55
N GLU A 46 -0.76 9.71 -3.93
CA GLU A 46 -0.24 10.96 -4.51
C GLU A 46 1.15 11.24 -3.97
N ILE A 47 2.11 11.44 -4.87
CA ILE A 47 3.45 11.94 -4.56
C ILE A 47 3.49 13.42 -4.91
N THR A 48 3.74 14.27 -3.94
CA THR A 48 4.04 15.69 -4.14
C THR A 48 5.55 15.90 -4.12
N TYR A 49 6.10 16.43 -5.21
CA TYR A 49 7.51 16.79 -5.37
C TYR A 49 7.67 18.26 -4.96
N LYS A 50 8.24 18.48 -3.77
CA LYS A 50 8.26 19.80 -3.11
C LYS A 50 9.04 20.85 -3.89
N GLN A 51 10.15 20.45 -4.53
CA GLN A 51 11.04 21.35 -5.26
C GLN A 51 10.55 21.66 -6.68
N GLU A 52 9.77 20.75 -7.27
CA GLU A 52 9.33 20.83 -8.67
C GLU A 52 7.90 21.34 -8.82
N ASN A 53 7.21 21.63 -7.70
CA ASN A 53 5.77 21.93 -7.64
C ASN A 53 4.93 20.97 -8.50
N ARG A 54 5.32 19.69 -8.50
CA ARG A 54 4.75 18.64 -9.35
C ARG A 54 4.07 17.60 -8.47
N ARG A 55 2.97 17.03 -8.96
CA ARG A 55 2.32 15.88 -8.31
C ARG A 55 2.20 14.71 -9.28
N LYS A 56 2.33 13.49 -8.77
CA LYS A 56 2.11 12.24 -9.52
C LYS A 56 1.18 11.35 -8.73
N ARG A 57 0.21 10.73 -9.39
CA ARG A 57 -0.67 9.72 -8.77
C ARG A 57 -0.41 8.35 -9.38
N PHE A 58 -0.52 7.32 -8.57
CA PHE A 58 -0.50 5.94 -9.01
C PHE A 58 -1.38 5.08 -8.11
N ILE A 59 -1.74 3.89 -8.60
CA ILE A 59 -2.49 2.90 -7.84
C ILE A 59 -1.50 1.87 -7.30
N ALA A 60 -1.49 1.69 -5.98
CA ALA A 60 -0.75 0.67 -5.29
C ALA A 60 -1.66 -0.52 -4.95
N CYS A 61 -1.10 -1.73 -5.03
CA CYS A 61 -1.74 -2.97 -4.65
C CYS A 61 -0.85 -3.72 -3.65
N TYR A 62 -1.40 -3.99 -2.47
CA TYR A 62 -0.72 -4.73 -1.41
C TYR A 62 -1.48 -6.01 -1.12
N LEU A 63 -0.80 -7.15 -1.24
CA LEU A 63 -1.32 -8.42 -0.76
C LEU A 63 -1.08 -8.48 0.74
N LEU A 64 -2.09 -8.88 1.51
CA LEU A 64 -2.05 -9.02 2.95
C LEU A 64 -2.06 -10.50 3.31
N ALA A 65 -1.23 -10.93 4.25
CA ALA A 65 -1.23 -12.30 4.73
C ALA A 65 -1.01 -12.34 6.24
N LYS A 66 -1.49 -13.41 6.86
CA LYS A 66 -1.17 -13.74 8.24
C LYS A 66 -0.14 -14.86 8.23
N GLN A 67 0.89 -14.73 9.06
CA GLN A 67 1.83 -15.79 9.37
C GLN A 67 1.62 -16.26 10.82
N ASP A 68 1.41 -17.56 10.99
CA ASP A 68 1.22 -18.15 12.31
C ASP A 68 2.46 -17.98 13.18
N GLY A 69 2.24 -17.62 14.45
CA GLY A 69 3.31 -17.31 15.41
C GLY A 69 4.02 -15.96 15.21
N CYS A 70 3.68 -15.18 14.17
CA CYS A 70 4.26 -13.86 13.93
C CYS A 70 3.20 -12.76 13.96
N GLY A 71 2.30 -12.71 12.99
CA GLY A 71 1.35 -11.60 12.84
C GLY A 71 0.92 -11.42 11.39
N TRP A 72 0.37 -10.25 11.10
CA TRP A 72 0.06 -9.86 9.72
C TRP A 72 1.25 -9.22 9.02
N GLY A 73 1.25 -9.33 7.70
CA GLY A 73 2.25 -8.75 6.84
C GLY A 73 1.67 -8.39 5.48
N TYR A 74 2.50 -7.77 4.66
CA TYR A 74 2.13 -7.39 3.32
C TYR A 74 3.23 -7.72 2.29
N LYS A 75 2.81 -7.73 1.03
CA LYS A 75 3.70 -7.74 -0.13
C LYS A 75 3.17 -6.70 -1.12
N ASP A 76 4.02 -5.76 -1.50
CA ASP A 76 3.76 -4.77 -2.53
C ASP A 76 3.88 -5.38 -3.93
N MET A 77 2.92 -5.04 -4.79
CA MET A 77 2.88 -5.49 -6.17
C MET A 77 3.37 -4.37 -7.08
N GLU A 78 4.44 -4.64 -7.81
CA GLU A 78 4.92 -3.75 -8.86
C GLU A 78 3.97 -3.77 -10.07
N GLU A 79 3.87 -2.66 -10.80
CA GLU A 79 3.02 -2.52 -11.98
C GLU A 79 3.35 -3.54 -13.10
N SER A 80 4.63 -3.89 -13.23
CA SER A 80 5.14 -4.92 -14.16
C SER A 80 4.71 -6.35 -13.80
N MET A 81 4.35 -6.58 -12.53
CA MET A 81 3.95 -7.88 -12.00
C MET A 81 2.44 -8.11 -12.10
N HIS A 82 1.76 -7.41 -13.04
CA HIS A 82 0.32 -7.40 -13.32
C HIS A 82 -0.50 -8.31 -12.38
N PRO A 83 -1.35 -7.75 -11.49
CA PRO A 83 -2.04 -8.56 -10.51
C PRO A 83 -2.77 -9.72 -11.20
N TYR A 84 -2.42 -10.95 -10.83
CA TYR A 84 -3.01 -12.19 -11.36
C TYR A 84 -4.54 -12.24 -11.19
N TYR A 85 -5.12 -11.33 -10.39
CA TYR A 85 -6.54 -11.16 -10.16
C TYR A 85 -6.90 -9.65 -10.14
N TYR A 86 -7.76 -9.21 -11.06
CA TYR A 86 -8.24 -7.83 -11.10
C TYR A 86 -9.44 -7.67 -10.16
N SER A 87 -9.16 -7.48 -8.86
CA SER A 87 -10.18 -7.10 -7.86
C SER A 87 -10.26 -5.59 -7.63
N CYS A 88 -9.50 -4.81 -8.40
CA CYS A 88 -9.53 -3.35 -8.34
C CYS A 88 -10.97 -2.90 -8.64
N PRO A 89 -11.64 -2.22 -7.71
CA PRO A 89 -13.00 -1.76 -7.95
C PRO A 89 -12.98 -0.71 -9.05
N LEU A 90 -13.67 -1.02 -10.15
CA LEU A 90 -14.23 -0.01 -11.02
C LEU A 90 -15.32 0.66 -10.19
N LYS A 91 -15.22 1.98 -9.98
CA LYS A 91 -16.21 2.73 -9.22
C LYS A 91 -17.64 2.44 -9.68
#